data_AF-A0A0F8A0V2-F1
#
_entry.id   AF-A0A0F8A0V2-F1
#
_cell.length_a   1.000
_cell.length_b   1.000
_cell.length_c   1.000
_cell.angle_alpha   90.00
_cell.angle_beta   90.00
_cell.angle_gamma   90.00
#
_symmetry.space_group_name_H-M   'P 1'
#
loop_
_entity.id
_entity.type
_entity.pdbx_description
1 polymer ?
#
loop_
_entity_poly.entity_id
_entity_poly.type
_entity_poly.pdbx_seq_one_letter_code
_entity_poly.pdbx_strand_id
1 'polypeptide(L)'
;MPPTRLSAALPLAILSLAVSVLAAAMPPMAIGYPFTNATGVVWKPAPAGQGTCGDMTIDASPGLEPADWRQCASLFSSWAEQKGAFSVARPSPNTFLPLVGQRACALSVEPADPTLGPYIIGSNDVEALFKSSLKDHSAGTLLAVNGTIQCDLVSGGRAPLVWKIAKPAQSPS
;
A
#
# COMPACT_ATOMS: atom_id res chain seq x y z
N MET A 1 81.30 -21.74 4.51
CA MET A 1 81.50 -22.95 3.68
C MET A 1 80.16 -23.68 3.54
N PRO A 2 79.88 -24.25 2.35
CA PRO A 2 78.57 -24.76 1.91
C PRO A 2 78.41 -26.24 2.31
N PRO A 3 77.53 -27.06 1.68
CA PRO A 3 76.06 -27.01 1.61
C PRO A 3 75.44 -28.36 2.05
N THR A 4 74.15 -28.54 1.76
CA THR A 4 73.45 -29.83 1.48
C THR A 4 73.17 -30.79 2.64
N ARG A 5 71.87 -31.15 2.79
CA ARG A 5 71.33 -32.38 2.20
C ARG A 5 69.80 -32.35 2.21
N LEU A 6 69.22 -32.65 1.04
CA LEU A 6 67.83 -33.04 0.89
C LEU A 6 67.64 -34.45 1.45
N SER A 7 66.67 -34.61 2.34
CA SER A 7 66.03 -35.90 2.63
C SER A 7 64.56 -35.78 2.27
N ALA A 8 64.14 -36.54 1.26
CA ALA A 8 62.75 -36.67 0.86
C ALA A 8 62.04 -37.60 1.85
N ALA A 9 60.98 -37.09 2.47
CA ALA A 9 60.01 -37.87 3.22
C ALA A 9 58.65 -37.80 2.50
N LEU A 10 58.10 -38.96 2.15
CA LEU A 10 56.65 -39.20 2.17
C LEU A 10 56.14 -38.90 3.60
N PRO A 11 54.83 -38.67 3.91
CA PRO A 11 53.63 -39.06 3.17
C PRO A 11 52.44 -38.06 3.35
N LEU A 12 51.23 -38.57 3.14
CA LEU A 12 49.96 -38.24 3.82
C LEU A 12 49.02 -37.25 3.13
N ALA A 13 48.05 -37.87 2.46
CA ALA A 13 46.73 -37.35 2.16
C ALA A 13 46.07 -36.69 3.38
N ILE A 14 45.44 -35.54 3.15
CA ILE A 14 44.37 -35.02 4.00
C ILE A 14 43.25 -34.57 3.07
N LEU A 15 42.18 -35.38 3.00
CA LEU A 15 40.89 -35.00 2.43
C LEU A 15 40.33 -33.84 3.27
N SER A 16 40.21 -32.66 2.69
CA SER A 16 39.44 -31.56 3.27
C SER A 16 38.02 -31.60 2.70
N LEU A 17 37.03 -31.95 3.53
CA LEU A 17 35.62 -31.80 3.19
C LEU A 17 35.32 -30.31 2.99
N ALA A 18 35.03 -29.92 1.75
CA ALA A 18 34.44 -28.63 1.45
C ALA A 18 32.96 -28.65 1.84
N VAL A 19 32.62 -28.09 3.00
CA VAL A 19 31.23 -27.76 3.35
C VAL A 19 30.87 -26.48 2.59
N SER A 20 30.27 -26.64 1.42
CA SER A 20 29.70 -25.54 0.67
C SER A 20 28.42 -25.06 1.37
N VAL A 21 28.50 -23.94 2.08
CA VAL A 21 27.32 -23.22 2.54
C VAL A 21 26.63 -22.65 1.29
N LEU A 22 25.60 -23.33 0.79
CA LEU A 22 24.67 -22.71 -0.15
C LEU A 22 23.94 -21.62 0.63
N ALA A 23 24.43 -20.38 0.50
CA ALA A 23 23.61 -19.21 0.74
C ALA A 23 22.51 -19.23 -0.32
N ALA A 24 21.37 -19.84 0.02
CA ALA A 24 20.15 -19.70 -0.75
C ALA A 24 19.81 -18.21 -0.75
N ALA A 25 20.14 -17.53 -1.84
CA ALA A 25 19.60 -16.22 -2.15
C ALA A 25 18.08 -16.39 -2.32
N MET A 26 17.36 -16.33 -1.20
CA MET A 26 15.92 -16.20 -1.24
C MET A 26 15.66 -14.90 -2.02
N PRO A 27 14.80 -14.93 -3.06
CA PRO A 27 14.35 -13.69 -3.66
C PRO A 27 13.78 -12.82 -2.53
N PRO A 28 14.00 -11.49 -2.53
CA PRO A 28 13.32 -10.64 -1.58
C PRO A 28 11.84 -10.98 -1.70
N MET A 29 11.25 -11.48 -0.62
CA MET A 29 9.80 -11.56 -0.53
C MET A 29 9.34 -10.17 -0.94
N ALA A 30 8.61 -10.09 -2.06
CA ALA A 30 7.88 -8.87 -2.35
C ALA A 30 7.08 -8.63 -1.08
N ILE A 31 7.47 -7.63 -0.30
CA ILE A 31 6.66 -7.13 0.80
C ILE A 31 5.42 -6.70 0.07
N GLY A 32 4.41 -7.57 0.07
CA GLY A 32 3.17 -7.39 -0.66
C GLY A 32 2.46 -6.26 0.03
N TYR A 33 2.84 -5.04 -0.31
CA TYR A 33 2.14 -3.86 0.14
C TYR A 33 0.67 -4.03 -0.29
N PRO A 34 -0.30 -3.64 0.54
CA PRO A 34 -1.72 -3.82 0.27
C PRO A 34 -2.22 -2.85 -0.83
N PHE A 35 -1.39 -2.55 -1.82
CA PHE A 35 -1.76 -1.82 -3.01
C PHE A 35 -2.67 -2.71 -3.84
N THR A 36 -3.85 -2.18 -4.17
CA THR A 36 -4.63 -2.81 -5.22
C THR A 36 -4.00 -2.42 -6.55
N ASN A 37 -3.64 -3.40 -7.38
CA ASN A 37 -3.08 -3.14 -8.70
C ASN A 37 -4.18 -2.61 -9.62
N ALA A 38 -4.47 -1.31 -9.49
CA ALA A 38 -5.48 -0.61 -10.25
C ALA A 38 -4.81 0.27 -11.30
N THR A 39 -5.27 0.15 -12.55
CA THR A 39 -4.86 1.04 -13.63
C THR A 39 -5.15 2.48 -13.23
N GLY A 40 -4.16 3.36 -13.37
CA GLY A 40 -4.30 4.78 -13.02
C GLY A 40 -3.98 5.13 -11.57
N VAL A 41 -3.58 4.19 -10.72
CA VAL A 41 -3.08 4.48 -9.37
C VAL A 41 -1.59 4.15 -9.30
N VAL A 42 -0.76 5.13 -8.93
CA VAL A 42 0.70 4.95 -8.77
C VAL A 42 1.12 5.37 -7.38
N TRP A 43 1.75 4.47 -6.63
CA TRP A 43 2.36 4.79 -5.34
C TRP A 43 3.78 5.34 -5.51
N LYS A 44 4.10 6.41 -4.79
CA LYS A 44 5.45 7.01 -4.71
C LYS A 44 5.91 7.06 -3.25
N PRO A 45 6.88 6.22 -2.85
CA PRO A 45 7.45 6.26 -1.51
C PRO A 45 8.10 7.62 -1.20
N ALA A 46 8.07 8.02 0.07
CA ALA A 46 8.71 9.23 0.58
C ALA A 46 9.35 8.98 1.96
N PRO A 47 10.35 9.78 2.38
CA PRO A 47 11.01 9.60 3.69
C PRO A 47 10.09 9.91 4.88
N ALA A 48 9.04 10.69 4.66
CA ALA A 48 8.07 11.09 5.67
C ALA A 48 6.64 10.92 5.14
N GLY A 49 5.68 10.85 6.05
CA GLY A 49 4.28 10.85 5.68
C GLY A 49 3.85 12.18 5.08
N GLN A 50 2.96 12.15 4.09
CA GLN A 50 2.52 13.34 3.35
C GLN A 50 1.04 13.60 3.63
N GLY A 51 0.67 14.86 3.86
CA GLY A 51 -0.72 15.31 3.89
C GLY A 51 -0.92 16.28 2.74
N THR A 52 -1.62 15.85 1.70
CA THR A 52 -1.90 16.61 0.48
C THR A 52 -3.38 16.85 0.27
N CYS A 53 -4.21 16.40 1.22
CA CYS A 53 -5.63 16.68 1.23
C CYS A 53 -6.00 17.62 2.39
N GLY A 54 -7.13 18.31 2.23
CA GLY A 54 -7.74 19.17 3.23
C GLY A 54 -8.86 18.47 3.98
N ASP A 55 -9.86 19.26 4.36
CA ASP A 55 -11.02 18.75 5.09
C ASP A 55 -11.80 17.70 4.28
N MET A 56 -12.34 16.71 5.01
CA MET A 56 -13.15 15.62 4.47
C MET A 56 -14.53 15.61 5.11
N THR A 57 -15.53 15.17 4.35
CA THR A 57 -16.83 14.77 4.87
C THR A 57 -16.87 13.26 5.03
N ILE A 58 -17.62 12.75 6.01
CA ILE A 58 -17.86 11.31 6.19
C ILE A 58 -19.34 11.12 6.46
N ASP A 59 -19.97 10.28 5.65
CA ASP A 59 -21.36 9.89 5.80
C ASP A 59 -21.49 8.36 5.74
N ALA A 60 -22.44 7.83 6.52
CA ALA A 60 -22.83 6.43 6.39
C ALA A 60 -23.52 6.23 5.04
N SER A 61 -23.12 5.18 4.31
CA SER A 61 -23.58 4.93 2.94
C SER A 61 -24.34 3.62 2.86
N PRO A 62 -25.68 3.62 3.07
CA PRO A 62 -26.48 2.40 3.09
C PRO A 62 -26.58 1.69 1.72
N GLY A 63 -26.16 2.36 0.65
CA GLY A 63 -26.12 1.78 -0.70
C GLY A 63 -24.83 1.03 -1.05
N LEU A 64 -23.82 1.04 -0.16
CA LEU A 64 -22.57 0.29 -0.35
C LEU A 64 -22.67 -1.07 0.34
N GLU A 65 -22.00 -2.08 -0.23
CA GLU A 65 -21.84 -3.36 0.46
C GLU A 65 -20.91 -3.16 1.67
N PRO A 66 -21.38 -3.38 2.90
CA PRO A 66 -20.59 -3.12 4.08
C PRO A 66 -19.36 -4.04 4.20
N ALA A 67 -18.24 -3.44 4.58
CA ALA A 67 -17.03 -4.15 4.98
C ALA A 67 -17.11 -4.62 6.45
N ASP A 68 -16.42 -5.71 6.76
CA ASP A 68 -16.17 -6.09 8.15
C ASP A 68 -15.19 -5.09 8.78
N TRP A 69 -15.61 -4.43 9.87
CA TRP A 69 -14.79 -3.43 10.55
C TRP A 69 -13.43 -3.98 11.01
N ARG A 70 -13.34 -5.27 11.37
CA ARG A 70 -12.09 -5.92 11.79
C ARG A 70 -11.12 -6.04 10.64
N GLN A 71 -11.62 -6.31 9.43
CA GLN A 71 -10.79 -6.33 8.23
C GLN A 71 -10.33 -4.93 7.85
N CYS A 72 -11.18 -3.91 8.00
CA CYS A 72 -10.76 -2.52 7.82
C CYS A 72 -9.73 -2.07 8.86
N ALA A 73 -9.88 -2.47 10.13
CA ALA A 73 -8.90 -2.18 11.17
C ALA A 73 -7.56 -2.89 10.90
N SER A 74 -7.59 -4.15 10.46
CA SER A 74 -6.38 -4.87 10.06
C SER A 74 -5.68 -4.23 8.86
N LEU A 75 -6.45 -3.81 7.84
CA LEU A 75 -5.93 -3.07 6.69
C LEU A 75 -5.28 -1.75 7.16
N PHE A 76 -5.96 -0.98 8.00
CA PHE A 76 -5.44 0.25 8.58
C PHE A 76 -4.11 0.01 9.32
N SER A 77 -4.02 -0.98 10.21
CA SER A 77 -2.79 -1.30 10.92
C SER A 77 -1.64 -1.70 10.00
N SER A 78 -1.92 -2.46 8.93
CA SER A 78 -0.90 -2.85 7.95
C SER A 78 -0.35 -1.67 7.14
N TRP A 79 -1.09 -0.57 7.12
CA TRP A 79 -0.83 0.56 6.26
C TRP A 79 -0.33 1.81 7.01
N ALA A 80 -0.64 1.96 8.30
CA ALA A 80 -0.27 3.13 9.10
C ALA A 80 1.24 3.45 9.14
N GLU A 81 2.11 2.50 8.84
CA GLU A 81 3.57 2.71 8.79
C GLU A 81 4.09 3.13 7.40
N GLN A 82 3.24 3.11 6.36
CA GLN A 82 3.61 3.44 4.99
C GLN A 82 3.78 4.94 4.81
N LYS A 83 4.84 5.33 4.08
CA LYS A 83 5.19 6.73 3.85
C LYS A 83 5.33 7.01 2.36
N GLY A 84 4.61 8.02 1.88
CA GLY A 84 4.55 8.34 0.46
C GLY A 84 3.24 9.01 0.08
N ALA A 85 2.93 8.98 -1.21
CA ALA A 85 1.66 9.41 -1.75
C ALA A 85 1.24 8.58 -2.96
N PHE A 86 -0.07 8.49 -3.15
CA PHE A 86 -0.68 8.04 -4.39
C PHE A 86 -0.75 9.20 -5.38
N SER A 87 -0.38 8.93 -6.62
CA SER A 87 -0.75 9.72 -7.78
C SER A 87 -1.89 8.98 -8.48
N VAL A 88 -3.08 9.55 -8.44
CA VAL A 88 -4.28 9.00 -9.07
C VAL A 88 -4.47 9.72 -10.40
N ALA A 89 -4.09 9.05 -11.50
CA ALA A 89 -4.34 9.51 -12.85
C ALA A 89 -5.84 9.73 -13.05
N ARG A 90 -6.21 10.64 -13.97
CA ARG A 90 -7.60 10.95 -14.32
C ARG A 90 -8.42 9.66 -14.50
N PRO A 91 -9.20 9.27 -13.49
CA PRO A 91 -10.03 8.08 -13.52
C PRO A 91 -11.08 8.21 -14.61
N SER A 92 -11.47 7.09 -15.22
CA SER A 92 -12.70 7.05 -16.00
C SER A 92 -13.88 7.53 -15.12
N PRO A 93 -14.79 8.37 -15.64
CA PRO A 93 -15.94 8.84 -14.86
C PRO A 93 -16.74 7.66 -14.31
N ASN A 94 -17.32 7.81 -13.11
CA ASN A 94 -18.18 6.81 -12.46
C ASN A 94 -17.45 5.51 -12.08
N THR A 95 -16.12 5.54 -11.97
CA THR A 95 -15.32 4.37 -11.58
C THR A 95 -14.48 4.68 -10.35
N PHE A 96 -14.82 4.02 -9.24
CA PHE A 96 -13.98 4.02 -8.04
C PHE A 96 -12.71 3.21 -8.28
N LEU A 97 -11.57 3.87 -8.15
CA LEU A 97 -10.25 3.24 -8.16
C LEU A 97 -9.83 2.89 -6.74
N PRO A 98 -9.51 1.62 -6.45
CA PRO A 98 -9.02 1.22 -5.14
C PRO A 98 -7.58 1.73 -4.93
N LEU A 99 -7.35 2.44 -3.83
CA LEU A 99 -6.01 2.88 -3.41
C LEU A 99 -5.31 1.79 -2.61
N VAL A 100 -6.02 1.30 -1.59
CA VAL A 100 -5.57 0.24 -0.69
C VAL A 100 -6.74 -0.69 -0.42
N GLY A 101 -6.47 -1.97 -0.34
CA GLY A 101 -7.53 -2.95 -0.18
C GLY A 101 -7.05 -4.35 0.13
N GLN A 102 -7.95 -5.09 0.78
CA GLN A 102 -7.89 -6.53 1.03
C GLN A 102 -9.28 -7.13 0.75
N ARG A 103 -9.43 -8.45 0.92
CA ARG A 103 -10.61 -9.22 0.48
C ARG A 103 -11.96 -8.62 0.86
N ALA A 104 -12.11 -8.04 2.06
CA ALA A 104 -13.40 -7.51 2.50
C ALA A 104 -13.38 -6.04 2.94
N CYS A 105 -12.31 -5.29 2.65
CA CYS A 105 -12.27 -3.86 2.91
C CYS A 105 -11.34 -3.17 1.92
N ALA A 106 -11.79 -2.09 1.31
CA ALA A 106 -10.97 -1.25 0.46
C ALA A 106 -11.31 0.23 0.65
N LEU A 107 -10.28 1.08 0.63
CA LEU A 107 -10.44 2.51 0.39
C LEU A 107 -10.32 2.75 -1.10
N SER A 108 -11.38 3.31 -1.69
CA SER A 108 -11.42 3.63 -3.12
C SER A 108 -11.81 5.08 -3.32
N VAL A 109 -11.36 5.66 -4.44
CA VAL A 109 -11.59 7.06 -4.78
C VAL A 109 -12.07 7.24 -6.21
N GLU A 110 -12.79 8.32 -6.44
CA GLU A 110 -13.31 8.73 -7.74
C GLU A 110 -13.28 10.27 -7.83
N PRO A 111 -13.00 10.90 -8.97
CA PRO A 111 -13.08 12.34 -9.12
C PRO A 111 -14.53 12.79 -9.02
N ALA A 112 -14.77 13.90 -8.34
CA ALA A 112 -16.06 14.57 -8.47
C ALA A 112 -16.24 15.22 -9.86
N ASP A 113 -15.14 15.54 -10.55
CA ASP A 113 -15.11 16.04 -11.93
C ASP A 113 -14.07 15.24 -12.75
N PRO A 114 -14.48 14.52 -13.80
CA PRO A 114 -13.58 13.67 -14.60
C PRO A 114 -12.55 14.45 -15.43
N THR A 115 -12.70 15.78 -15.54
CA THR A 115 -11.72 16.63 -16.24
C THR A 115 -10.52 16.98 -15.36
N LEU A 116 -10.65 16.82 -14.04
CA LEU A 116 -9.63 17.15 -13.05
C LEU A 116 -8.75 15.94 -12.70
N GLY A 117 -7.49 16.22 -12.36
CA GLY A 117 -6.47 15.20 -12.07
C GLY A 117 -5.21 15.38 -12.94
N PRO A 118 -4.13 14.64 -12.65
CA PRO A 118 -4.00 13.64 -11.60
C PRO A 118 -4.05 14.24 -10.18
N TYR A 119 -4.62 13.49 -9.24
CA TYR A 119 -4.69 13.85 -7.82
C TYR A 119 -3.49 13.29 -7.07
N ILE A 120 -3.08 13.97 -6.00
CA ILE A 120 -2.07 13.52 -5.05
C ILE A 120 -2.77 13.25 -3.71
N ILE A 121 -2.65 12.03 -3.21
CA ILE A 121 -3.23 11.60 -1.93
C ILE A 121 -2.11 11.07 -1.06
N GLY A 122 -1.75 11.84 -0.04
CA GLY A 122 -0.64 11.55 0.84
C GLY A 122 -0.96 10.47 1.85
N SER A 123 0.11 9.91 2.44
CA SER A 123 -0.08 8.82 3.37
C SER A 123 -0.84 9.24 4.65
N ASN A 124 -0.67 10.47 5.12
CA ASN A 124 -1.38 10.93 6.31
C ASN A 124 -2.88 11.12 6.02
N ASP A 125 -3.26 11.37 4.76
CA ASP A 125 -4.66 11.55 4.35
C ASP A 125 -5.42 10.22 4.38
N VAL A 126 -4.82 9.15 3.84
CA VAL A 126 -5.39 7.80 3.92
C VAL A 126 -5.45 7.31 5.37
N GLU A 127 -4.44 7.62 6.19
CA GLU A 127 -4.48 7.32 7.63
C GLU A 127 -5.68 8.01 8.29
N ALA A 128 -5.88 9.30 8.02
CA ALA A 128 -6.98 10.08 8.57
C ALA A 128 -8.35 9.52 8.14
N LEU A 129 -8.50 9.16 6.87
CA LEU A 129 -9.73 8.56 6.34
C LEU A 129 -10.11 7.27 7.07
N PHE A 130 -9.17 6.35 7.23
CA PHE A 130 -9.42 5.12 7.99
C PHE A 130 -9.70 5.40 9.46
N LYS A 131 -8.87 6.23 10.09
CA LYS A 131 -8.95 6.52 11.52
C LYS A 131 -10.30 7.12 11.89
N SER A 132 -10.76 8.15 11.18
CA SER A 132 -12.06 8.77 11.43
C SER A 132 -13.22 7.83 11.11
N SER A 133 -13.15 7.10 9.99
CA SER A 133 -14.19 6.13 9.62
C SER A 133 -14.35 5.00 10.64
N LEU A 134 -13.23 4.41 11.09
CA LEU A 134 -13.25 3.33 12.08
C LEU A 134 -13.71 3.81 13.44
N LYS A 135 -13.25 4.98 13.89
CA LYS A 135 -13.59 5.53 15.19
C LYS A 135 -15.05 5.95 15.27
N ASP A 136 -15.54 6.67 14.26
CA ASP A 136 -16.80 7.41 14.37
C ASP A 136 -17.97 6.69 13.66
N HIS A 137 -17.70 5.75 12.74
CA HIS A 137 -18.75 5.14 11.91
C HIS A 137 -18.80 3.61 11.90
N SER A 138 -17.82 2.89 12.48
CA SER A 138 -17.87 1.43 12.46
C SER A 138 -18.85 0.83 13.48
N ALA A 139 -19.08 1.52 14.61
CA ALA A 139 -19.80 1.02 15.78
C ALA A 139 -19.45 -0.44 16.18
N GLY A 140 -18.27 -0.95 15.81
CA GLY A 140 -17.87 -2.34 16.01
C GLY A 140 -18.63 -3.38 15.19
N THR A 141 -19.26 -3.00 14.07
CA THR A 141 -20.09 -3.90 13.24
C THR A 141 -19.67 -3.91 11.76
N LEU A 142 -20.33 -3.13 10.93
CA LEU A 142 -20.16 -3.13 9.49
C LEU A 142 -19.83 -1.70 9.07
N LEU A 143 -18.80 -1.54 8.24
CA LEU A 143 -18.33 -0.24 7.79
C LEU A 143 -18.67 -0.05 6.31
N ALA A 144 -19.57 0.89 6.06
CA ALA A 144 -19.92 1.40 4.74
C ALA A 144 -20.02 2.91 4.84
N VAL A 145 -18.96 3.60 4.45
CA VAL A 145 -18.90 5.07 4.49
C VAL A 145 -18.40 5.62 3.18
N ASN A 146 -18.84 6.83 2.87
CA ASN A 146 -18.35 7.61 1.76
C ASN A 146 -18.25 9.08 2.15
N GLY A 147 -17.70 9.88 1.25
CA GLY A 147 -17.63 11.31 1.44
C GLY A 147 -16.87 11.99 0.31
N THR A 148 -16.57 13.26 0.53
CA THR A 148 -15.74 14.06 -0.35
C THR A 148 -14.52 14.57 0.43
N ILE A 149 -13.39 14.66 -0.23
CA ILE A 149 -12.16 15.25 0.30
C ILE A 149 -11.53 16.15 -0.77
N GLN A 150 -10.94 17.28 -0.37
CA GLN A 150 -10.24 18.17 -1.30
C GLN A 150 -8.76 17.79 -1.36
N CYS A 151 -8.26 17.28 -2.48
CA CYS A 151 -6.86 16.87 -2.60
C CYS A 151 -6.10 17.69 -3.63
N ASP A 152 -4.79 17.83 -3.41
CA ASP A 152 -3.89 18.54 -4.31
C ASP A 152 -3.86 17.87 -5.70
N LEU A 153 -3.81 18.70 -6.74
CA LEU A 153 -3.60 18.25 -8.12
C LEU A 153 -2.11 18.33 -8.47
N VAL A 154 -1.65 17.42 -9.33
CA VAL A 154 -0.29 17.49 -9.90
C VAL A 154 -0.07 18.79 -10.69
N SER A 155 -1.13 19.31 -11.32
CA SER A 155 -1.13 20.60 -12.03
C SER A 155 -1.14 21.83 -11.10
N GLY A 156 -1.25 21.64 -9.79
CA GLY A 156 -1.45 22.69 -8.81
C GLY A 156 -2.93 22.95 -8.48
N GLY A 157 -3.16 23.56 -7.32
CA GLY A 157 -4.50 23.74 -6.75
C GLY A 157 -5.05 22.48 -6.07
N ARG A 158 -6.28 22.58 -5.58
CA ARG A 158 -7.03 21.46 -4.98
C ARG A 158 -8.34 21.24 -5.71
N ALA A 159 -8.78 19.99 -5.74
CA ALA A 159 -10.04 19.61 -6.33
C ALA A 159 -10.77 18.57 -5.48
N PRO A 160 -12.11 18.53 -5.54
CA PRO A 160 -12.89 17.53 -4.85
C PRO A 160 -12.65 16.13 -5.43
N LEU A 161 -12.52 15.17 -4.52
CA LEU A 161 -12.40 13.74 -4.77
C LEU A 161 -13.43 13.03 -3.90
N VAL A 162 -14.27 12.22 -4.51
CA VAL A 162 -15.19 11.33 -3.81
C VAL A 162 -14.42 10.10 -3.35
N TRP A 163 -14.70 9.62 -2.16
CA TRP A 163 -14.05 8.44 -1.61
C TRP A 163 -15.05 7.54 -0.89
N LYS A 164 -14.67 6.28 -0.69
CA LYS A 164 -15.44 5.31 0.10
C LYS A 164 -14.57 4.28 0.77
N ILE A 165 -15.02 3.82 1.93
CA ILE A 165 -14.54 2.60 2.59
C ILE A 165 -15.71 1.63 2.66
N ALA A 166 -15.58 0.51 1.95
CA ALA A 166 -16.60 -0.52 1.84
C ALA A 166 -15.94 -1.83 1.40
N LYS A 167 -16.74 -2.89 1.25
CA LYS A 167 -16.26 -4.12 0.64
C LYS A 167 -15.89 -3.84 -0.83
N PRO A 168 -14.72 -4.31 -1.32
CA PRO A 168 -14.35 -4.10 -2.72
C PRO A 168 -15.37 -4.79 -3.65
N ALA A 169 -15.64 -4.18 -4.80
CA ALA A 169 -16.40 -4.85 -5.86
C ALA A 169 -15.65 -6.13 -6.25
N GLN A 170 -16.36 -7.25 -6.37
CA GLN A 170 -15.76 -8.49 -6.84
C GLN A 170 -15.34 -8.29 -8.30
N SER A 171 -14.03 -8.37 -8.59
CA SER A 171 -13.60 -8.52 -9.98
C SER A 171 -14.21 -9.81 -10.53
N PRO A 172 -14.85 -9.79 -11.72
CA PRO A 172 -15.26 -11.03 -12.36
C PRO A 172 -14.02 -11.89 -12.61
N SER A 173 -14.08 -13.13 -12.11
CA SER A 173 -13.08 -14.19 -12.32
C SER A 173 -12.99 -14.58 -13.79
#